data_AF-A0A932M2W2-F1
#
_entry.id   AF-A0A932M2W2-F1
#
_cell.length_a   1.000
_cell.length_b   1.000
_cell.length_c   1.000
_cell.angle_alpha   90.00
_cell.angle_beta   90.00
_cell.angle_gamma   90.00
#
_symmetry.space_group_name_H-M   'P 1'
#
loop_
_entity.id
_entity.type
_entity.pdbx_description
1 polymer ?
#
loop_
_entity_poly.entity_id
_entity_poly.type
_entity_poly.pdbx_seq_one_letter_code
_entity_poly.pdbx_strand_id
1 'polypeptide(L)'
;MVRLLILKMLRIYARTHPFPGLPAYGIAIAGGSGNGLVSGLRPLYHLFKTLWMRAIGPLPATRFNLKQANQSARESGYHLAGMVKKPFETRDDRDFWYDNLPYLMNNYARERRLLAAVTYQGVPEESKFEVQGDLAEADILMASGRILESIIETTKVYDSSVAKISRE
;
A
#
# COMPACT_ATOMS: atom_id res chain seq x y z
N MET A 1 -28.79 -11.45 12.71
CA MET A 1 -27.96 -12.33 13.58
C MET A 1 -26.49 -12.39 13.17
N VAL A 2 -26.14 -12.64 11.90
CA VAL A 2 -24.73 -12.82 11.45
C VAL A 2 -23.81 -11.64 11.77
N ARG A 3 -24.28 -10.39 11.58
CA ARG A 3 -23.50 -9.16 11.88
C ARG A 3 -23.08 -9.08 13.36
N LEU A 4 -23.94 -9.50 14.29
CA LEU A 4 -23.65 -9.48 15.73
C LEU A 4 -22.64 -10.55 16.11
N LEU A 5 -22.66 -11.71 15.43
CA LEU A 5 -21.68 -12.77 15.63
C LEU A 5 -20.27 -12.32 15.19
N ILE A 6 -20.15 -11.72 14.00
CA ILE A 6 -18.86 -11.22 13.48
C ILE A 6 -18.27 -10.16 14.42
N LEU A 7 -19.08 -9.20 14.88
CA LEU A 7 -18.63 -8.18 15.83
C LEU A 7 -18.20 -8.78 17.17
N LYS A 8 -18.94 -9.79 17.67
CA LYS A 8 -18.58 -10.50 18.90
C LYS A 8 -17.26 -11.26 18.75
N MET A 9 -17.04 -11.93 17.62
CA MET A 9 -15.78 -12.61 17.31
C MET A 9 -14.60 -11.64 17.25
N LEU A 10 -14.71 -10.53 16.51
CA LEU A 10 -13.65 -9.52 16.45
C LEU A 10 -13.33 -8.94 17.83
N ARG A 11 -14.35 -8.74 18.67
CA ARG A 11 -14.18 -8.26 20.05
C ARG A 11 -13.48 -9.28 20.95
N ILE A 12 -13.75 -10.57 20.75
CA ILE A 12 -13.03 -11.65 21.43
C ILE A 12 -11.58 -11.68 20.96
N TYR A 13 -11.34 -11.67 19.65
CA TYR A 13 -9.99 -11.67 19.08
C TYR A 13 -9.15 -10.47 19.51
N ALA A 14 -9.75 -9.28 19.54
CA ALA A 14 -9.10 -8.07 20.05
C ALA A 14 -8.73 -8.14 21.54
N ARG A 15 -9.35 -9.04 22.31
CA ARG A 15 -9.04 -9.28 23.73
C ARG A 15 -8.11 -10.47 23.95
N THR A 16 -8.27 -11.53 23.17
CA THR A 16 -7.53 -12.79 23.33
C THR A 16 -6.21 -12.82 22.57
N HIS A 17 -6.03 -11.91 21.61
CA HIS A 17 -4.79 -11.75 20.83
C HIS A 17 -4.31 -13.10 20.26
N PRO A 18 -5.10 -13.77 19.41
CA PRO A 18 -4.89 -15.19 19.11
C PRO A 18 -3.58 -15.51 18.36
N PHE A 19 -2.93 -14.51 17.75
CA PHE A 19 -1.73 -14.70 16.94
C PHE A 19 -0.58 -13.76 17.33
N PRO A 20 -0.18 -13.74 18.62
CA PRO A 20 0.76 -12.74 19.12
C PRO A 20 2.13 -12.97 18.49
N GLY A 21 2.65 -11.96 17.79
CA GLY A 21 3.96 -12.01 17.14
C GLY A 21 4.05 -12.90 15.91
N LEU A 22 2.93 -13.48 15.43
CA LEU A 22 2.93 -14.29 14.22
C LEU A 22 3.32 -13.39 13.03
N PRO A 23 4.37 -13.72 12.26
CA PRO A 23 4.74 -12.93 11.09
C PRO A 23 3.58 -12.86 10.09
N ALA A 24 3.35 -11.67 9.52
CA ALA A 24 2.27 -11.45 8.56
C ALA A 24 2.73 -10.59 7.38
N TYR A 25 2.10 -10.77 6.23
CA TYR A 25 2.38 -10.01 5.03
C TYR A 25 1.10 -9.83 4.23
N GLY A 26 0.79 -8.59 3.87
CA GLY A 26 -0.37 -8.28 3.05
C GLY A 26 0.03 -7.82 1.66
N ILE A 27 -0.62 -8.41 0.66
CA ILE A 27 -0.49 -8.06 -0.75
C ILE A 27 -1.86 -7.58 -1.22
N ALA A 28 -1.92 -6.41 -1.84
CA ALA A 28 -3.12 -5.93 -2.52
C ALA A 28 -2.83 -5.88 -4.02
N ILE A 29 -3.73 -6.46 -4.82
CA ILE A 29 -3.62 -6.49 -6.27
C ILE A 29 -4.77 -5.68 -6.86
N ALA A 30 -4.45 -4.59 -7.55
CA ALA A 30 -5.42 -3.74 -8.23
C ALA A 30 -5.28 -3.87 -9.76
N GLY A 31 -6.36 -4.33 -10.40
CA GLY A 31 -6.52 -4.31 -11.86
C GLY A 31 -7.06 -2.97 -12.37
N GLY A 32 -7.55 -2.93 -13.61
CA GLY A 32 -8.23 -1.76 -14.18
C GLY A 32 -7.38 -0.47 -14.11
N SER A 33 -7.85 0.51 -13.33
CA SER A 33 -7.14 1.79 -13.10
C SER A 33 -5.99 1.69 -12.08
N GLY A 34 -5.84 0.57 -11.36
CA GLY A 34 -4.84 0.41 -10.31
C GLY A 34 -5.17 1.17 -9.02
N ASN A 35 -6.35 1.81 -8.91
CA ASN A 35 -6.81 2.41 -7.66
C ASN A 35 -7.19 1.33 -6.63
N GLY A 36 -7.09 1.67 -5.34
CA GLY A 36 -7.52 0.79 -4.25
C GLY A 36 -6.41 -0.04 -3.61
N LEU A 37 -5.15 0.20 -4.01
CA LEU A 37 -3.98 -0.49 -3.49
C LEU A 37 -3.83 -0.29 -1.99
N VAL A 38 -3.83 0.97 -1.56
CA VAL A 38 -3.59 1.31 -0.15
C VAL A 38 -4.87 1.12 0.64
N SER A 39 -6.01 1.54 0.09
CA SER A 39 -7.30 1.38 0.77
C SER A 39 -7.67 -0.08 0.99
N GLY A 40 -7.25 -1.02 0.13
CA GLY A 40 -7.38 -2.46 0.34
C GLY A 40 -6.43 -3.02 1.41
N LEU A 41 -5.22 -2.45 1.54
CA LEU A 41 -4.23 -2.86 2.54
C LEU A 41 -4.61 -2.41 3.97
N ARG A 42 -5.18 -1.20 4.14
CA ARG A 42 -5.53 -0.67 5.47
C ARG A 42 -6.41 -1.60 6.32
N PRO A 43 -7.55 -2.14 5.83
CA PRO A 43 -8.38 -3.04 6.63
C PRO A 43 -7.67 -4.35 6.95
N LEU A 44 -6.84 -4.87 6.02
CA LEU A 44 -6.05 -6.07 6.25
C LEU A 44 -5.00 -5.87 7.36
N TYR A 45 -4.28 -4.75 7.33
CA TYR A 45 -3.28 -4.45 8.37
C TYR A 45 -3.92 -4.07 9.70
N HIS A 46 -5.11 -3.45 9.68
CA HIS A 46 -5.92 -3.27 10.88
C HIS A 46 -6.30 -4.60 11.52
N LEU A 47 -6.67 -5.60 10.71
CA LEU A 47 -6.92 -6.96 11.18
C LEU A 47 -5.66 -7.58 11.78
N PHE A 48 -4.51 -7.54 11.10
CA PHE A 48 -3.25 -8.05 11.64
C PHE A 48 -2.91 -7.42 13.01
N LYS A 49 -3.08 -6.10 13.13
CA LYS A 49 -2.86 -5.37 14.38
C LYS A 49 -3.81 -5.82 15.49
N THR A 50 -5.08 -6.03 15.17
CA THR A 50 -6.11 -6.51 16.11
C THR A 50 -5.78 -7.93 16.60
N LEU A 51 -5.20 -8.76 15.74
CA LEU A 51 -4.78 -10.12 16.03
C LEU A 51 -3.39 -10.22 16.69
N TRP A 52 -2.72 -9.08 16.90
CA TRP A 52 -1.36 -8.97 17.45
C TRP A 52 -0.28 -9.65 16.62
N MET A 53 -0.50 -9.79 15.31
CA MET A 53 0.49 -10.30 14.37
C MET A 53 1.61 -9.27 14.16
N ARG A 54 2.81 -9.71 13.79
CA ARG A 54 3.94 -8.83 13.47
C ARG A 54 4.08 -8.73 11.95
N ALA A 55 3.34 -7.78 11.37
CA ALA A 55 3.31 -7.62 9.91
C ALA A 55 4.55 -6.90 9.37
N ILE A 56 5.05 -7.34 8.21
CA ILE A 56 6.09 -6.63 7.45
C ILE A 56 5.48 -5.60 6.49
N GLY A 57 6.32 -4.80 5.84
CA GLY A 57 5.88 -3.78 4.87
C GLY A 57 4.95 -4.36 3.79
N PRO A 58 3.79 -3.73 3.53
CA PRO A 58 2.84 -4.24 2.53
C PRO A 58 3.36 -4.13 1.10
N LEU A 59 2.79 -4.97 0.23
CA LEU A 59 3.04 -4.91 -1.21
C LEU A 59 1.80 -4.46 -1.99
N PRO A 60 1.79 -3.22 -2.51
CA PRO A 60 0.83 -2.77 -3.50
C PRO A 60 1.25 -3.23 -4.91
N ALA A 61 0.45 -4.11 -5.52
CA ALA A 61 0.67 -4.63 -6.86
C ALA A 61 -0.43 -4.17 -7.82
N THR A 62 -0.02 -3.74 -9.01
CA THR A 62 -0.90 -3.34 -10.11
C THR A 62 -0.51 -4.08 -11.38
N ARG A 63 -1.33 -3.95 -12.43
CA ARG A 63 -0.92 -4.36 -13.78
C ARG A 63 0.35 -3.65 -14.29
N PHE A 64 0.63 -2.44 -13.79
CA PHE A 64 1.75 -1.61 -14.25
C PHE A 64 3.11 -2.03 -13.65
N ASN A 65 3.13 -2.60 -12.43
CA ASN A 65 4.34 -3.06 -11.77
C ASN A 65 4.37 -4.57 -11.47
N LEU A 66 3.57 -5.39 -12.16
CA LEU A 66 3.42 -6.81 -11.83
C LEU A 66 4.75 -7.58 -11.80
N LYS A 67 5.65 -7.30 -12.76
CA LYS A 67 6.99 -7.92 -12.80
C LYS A 67 7.80 -7.60 -11.55
N GLN A 68 7.86 -6.33 -11.17
CA GLN A 68 8.55 -5.88 -9.95
C GLN A 68 7.87 -6.41 -8.69
N ALA A 69 6.54 -6.37 -8.64
CA ALA A 69 5.77 -6.87 -7.51
C ALA A 69 6.01 -8.37 -7.27
N ASN A 70 6.13 -9.19 -8.32
CA ASN A 70 6.48 -10.61 -8.19
C ASN A 70 7.87 -10.81 -7.58
N GLN A 71 8.85 -10.01 -7.97
CA GLN A 71 10.19 -10.04 -7.38
C GLN A 71 10.15 -9.65 -5.90
N SER A 72 9.51 -8.52 -5.57
CA SER A 72 9.36 -8.06 -4.18
C SER A 72 8.55 -9.03 -3.32
N ALA A 73 7.54 -9.71 -3.89
CA ALA A 73 6.77 -10.74 -3.19
C ALA A 73 7.64 -11.94 -2.83
N ARG A 74 8.54 -12.35 -3.73
CA ARG A 74 9.49 -13.43 -3.47
C ARG A 74 10.47 -13.06 -2.35
N GLU A 75 11.06 -11.87 -2.41
CA GLU A 75 11.98 -11.36 -1.38
C GLU A 75 11.28 -11.23 -0.03
N SER A 76 10.07 -10.67 -0.01
CA SER A 76 9.26 -10.54 1.20
C SER A 76 8.85 -11.91 1.75
N GLY A 77 8.60 -12.89 0.89
CA GLY A 77 8.33 -14.27 1.27
C GLY A 77 9.52 -14.93 1.96
N TYR A 78 10.73 -14.74 1.43
CA TYR A 78 11.96 -15.21 2.10
C TYR A 78 12.16 -14.52 3.46
N HIS A 79 11.97 -13.21 3.51
CA HIS A 79 12.06 -12.46 4.77
C HIS A 79 11.05 -12.99 5.79
N LEU A 80 9.78 -13.15 5.39
CA LEU A 80 8.70 -13.66 6.23
C LEU A 80 9.00 -15.08 6.75
N ALA A 81 9.50 -15.96 5.89
CA ALA A 81 9.86 -17.33 6.26
C ALA A 81 11.04 -17.40 7.24
N GLY A 82 11.96 -16.43 7.18
CA GLY A 82 13.08 -16.31 8.10
C GLY A 82 12.74 -15.65 9.44
N MET A 83 11.54 -15.09 9.60
CA MET A 83 11.14 -14.43 10.85
C MET A 83 10.78 -15.45 11.93
N VAL A 84 11.31 -15.23 13.12
CA VAL A 84 10.86 -15.91 14.33
C VAL A 84 9.63 -15.22 14.88
N LYS A 85 8.67 -16.00 15.39
CA LYS A 85 7.50 -15.47 16.09
C LYS A 85 7.95 -14.65 17.31
N LYS A 86 7.77 -13.33 17.26
CA LYS A 86 8.16 -12.39 18.33
C LYS A 86 6.98 -11.51 18.71
N PRO A 87 6.31 -11.76 19.85
CA PRO A 87 5.25 -10.89 20.35
C PRO A 87 5.71 -9.45 20.55
N PHE A 88 4.76 -8.51 20.56
CA PHE A 88 5.03 -7.16 21.05
C PHE A 88 5.02 -7.16 22.56
N GLU A 89 5.88 -6.36 23.17
CA GLU A 89 5.96 -6.25 24.64
C GLU A 89 4.75 -5.48 25.19
N THR A 90 4.36 -4.43 24.46
CA THR A 90 3.25 -3.55 24.85
C THR A 90 2.37 -3.24 23.65
N ARG A 91 1.20 -2.66 23.94
CA ARG A 91 0.32 -2.12 22.90
C ARG A 91 0.98 -0.97 22.13
N ASP A 92 1.77 -0.14 22.82
CA ASP A 92 2.43 1.03 22.25
C ASP A 92 3.56 0.61 21.30
N ASP A 93 4.34 -0.42 21.64
CA ASP A 93 5.33 -1.05 20.74
C ASP A 93 4.67 -1.52 19.44
N ARG A 94 3.52 -2.19 19.55
CA ARG A 94 2.72 -2.59 18.39
C ARG A 94 2.22 -1.39 17.59
N ASP A 95 1.61 -0.40 18.23
CA ASP A 95 1.06 0.74 17.50
C ASP A 95 2.18 1.54 16.80
N PHE A 96 3.31 1.76 17.47
CA PHE A 96 4.52 2.34 16.88
C PHE A 96 5.03 1.53 15.68
N TRP A 97 5.11 0.21 15.79
CA TRP A 97 5.51 -0.66 14.67
C TRP A 97 4.62 -0.45 13.44
N TYR A 98 3.29 -0.44 13.63
CA TYR A 98 2.33 -0.33 12.53
C TYR A 98 2.29 1.08 11.92
N ASP A 99 2.49 2.14 12.70
CA ASP A 99 2.53 3.52 12.21
C ASP A 99 3.75 3.78 11.31
N ASN A 100 4.83 3.01 11.48
CA ASN A 100 6.04 3.08 10.66
C ASN A 100 5.98 2.20 9.40
N LEU A 101 4.92 1.41 9.18
CA LEU A 101 4.79 0.62 7.96
C LEU A 101 4.44 1.51 6.76
N PRO A 102 5.09 1.29 5.60
CA PRO A 102 4.88 2.14 4.43
C PRO A 102 3.44 2.04 3.95
N TYR A 103 3.00 3.10 3.27
CA TYR A 103 1.68 3.24 2.63
C TYR A 103 0.48 3.35 3.58
N LEU A 104 0.49 2.76 4.77
CA LEU A 104 -0.71 2.65 5.62
C LEU A 104 -1.26 4.00 6.10
N MET A 105 -0.39 4.99 6.27
CA MET A 105 -0.74 6.37 6.66
C MET A 105 -1.02 7.31 5.47
N ASN A 106 -1.02 6.80 4.24
CA ASN A 106 -1.30 7.64 3.07
C ASN A 106 -2.77 8.07 3.08
N ASN A 107 -3.05 9.28 2.62
CA ASN A 107 -4.39 9.71 2.26
C ASN A 107 -4.66 9.40 0.77
N TYR A 108 -5.83 9.78 0.25
CA TYR A 108 -6.17 9.57 -1.16
C TYR A 108 -5.14 10.21 -2.11
N ALA A 109 -4.68 11.43 -1.82
CA ALA A 109 -3.71 12.13 -2.66
C ALA A 109 -2.37 11.37 -2.74
N ARG A 110 -1.87 10.86 -1.60
CA ARG A 110 -0.66 10.04 -1.57
C ARG A 110 -0.83 8.68 -2.24
N GLU A 111 -2.00 8.06 -2.16
CA GLU A 111 -2.32 6.85 -2.93
C GLU A 111 -2.30 7.14 -4.44
N ARG A 112 -2.90 8.25 -4.87
CA ARG A 112 -2.87 8.69 -6.27
C ARG A 112 -1.45 8.97 -6.75
N ARG A 113 -0.60 9.59 -5.92
CA ARG A 113 0.82 9.82 -6.21
C ARG A 113 1.58 8.50 -6.36
N LEU A 114 1.41 7.57 -5.42
CA LEU A 114 2.01 6.24 -5.52
C LEU A 114 1.64 5.57 -6.84
N LEU A 115 0.35 5.59 -7.19
CA LEU A 115 -0.13 4.99 -8.42
C LEU A 115 0.47 5.68 -9.66
N ALA A 116 0.53 7.02 -9.70
CA ALA A 116 1.16 7.75 -10.80
C ALA A 116 2.64 7.37 -10.98
N ALA A 117 3.39 7.26 -9.88
CA ALA A 117 4.79 6.83 -9.92
C ALA A 117 4.94 5.38 -10.43
N VAL A 118 4.09 4.47 -9.95
CA VAL A 118 4.07 3.06 -10.38
C VAL A 118 3.72 2.95 -11.86
N THR A 119 2.73 3.71 -12.34
CA THR A 119 2.37 3.73 -13.76
C THR A 119 3.49 4.34 -14.59
N TYR A 120 4.11 5.44 -14.16
CA TYR A 120 5.23 6.06 -14.88
C TYR A 120 6.43 5.12 -15.04
N GLN A 121 6.74 4.31 -14.01
CA GLN A 121 7.79 3.29 -14.09
C GLN A 121 7.49 2.21 -15.14
N GLY A 122 6.22 1.95 -15.44
CA GLY A 122 5.80 1.01 -16.48
C GLY A 122 5.85 1.57 -17.91
N VAL A 123 6.12 2.88 -18.09
CA VAL A 123 6.24 3.50 -19.41
C VAL A 123 7.60 3.14 -20.03
N PRO A 124 7.65 2.72 -21.31
CA PRO A 124 8.91 2.50 -22.02
C PRO A 124 9.81 3.74 -21.98
N GLU A 125 11.13 3.56 -21.84
CA GLU A 125 12.08 4.67 -21.68
C GLU A 125 11.99 5.67 -22.85
N GLU A 126 11.81 5.16 -24.07
CA GLU A 126 11.63 5.92 -25.30
C GLU A 126 10.32 6.72 -25.34
N SER A 127 9.36 6.45 -24.44
CA SER A 127 8.09 7.17 -24.37
C SER A 127 7.98 8.07 -23.15
N LYS A 128 8.94 8.01 -22.21
CA LYS A 128 8.89 8.77 -20.95
C LYS A 128 8.96 10.28 -21.15
N PHE A 129 9.66 10.76 -22.18
CA PHE A 129 9.74 12.19 -22.49
C PHE A 129 8.41 12.77 -22.98
N GLU A 130 7.47 11.92 -23.42
CA GLU A 130 6.14 12.32 -23.86
C GLU A 130 5.11 12.31 -22.71
N VAL A 131 5.50 11.89 -21.51
CA VAL A 131 4.63 11.90 -20.34
C VAL A 131 4.44 13.33 -19.87
N GLN A 132 3.18 13.72 -19.69
CA GLN A 132 2.81 15.04 -19.20
C GLN A 132 2.82 15.11 -17.67
N GLY A 133 3.15 16.30 -17.18
CA GLY A 133 3.18 16.63 -15.76
C GLY A 133 4.46 16.18 -15.06
N ASP A 134 4.61 16.59 -13.80
CA ASP A 134 5.82 16.34 -13.02
C ASP A 134 5.50 15.89 -11.58
N LEU A 135 6.01 14.72 -11.18
CA LEU A 135 5.86 14.21 -9.82
C LEU A 135 6.63 15.05 -8.79
N ALA A 136 7.75 15.65 -9.17
CA ALA A 136 8.51 16.54 -8.29
C ALA A 136 7.72 17.83 -8.02
N GLU A 137 7.13 18.43 -9.05
CA GLU A 137 6.24 19.58 -8.90
C GLU A 137 5.01 19.22 -8.06
N ALA A 138 4.41 18.05 -8.29
CA ALA A 138 3.29 17.58 -7.46
C ALA A 138 3.69 17.45 -5.98
N ASP A 139 4.90 16.99 -5.67
CA ASP A 139 5.40 16.88 -4.30
C ASP A 139 5.67 18.27 -3.67
N ILE A 140 6.17 19.24 -4.44
CA ILE A 140 6.33 20.65 -4.02
C ILE A 140 4.98 21.30 -3.71
N LEU A 141 3.99 21.12 -4.59
CA LEU A 141 2.62 21.61 -4.40
C LEU A 141 1.97 20.98 -3.15
N MET A 142 2.19 19.70 -2.90
CA MET A 142 1.71 19.03 -1.69
C MET A 142 2.36 19.63 -0.43
N ALA A 143 3.69 19.80 -0.44
CA ALA A 143 4.44 20.34 0.69
C ALA A 143 4.07 21.79 1.02
N SER A 144 3.67 22.58 0.01
CA SER A 144 3.19 23.96 0.19
C SER A 144 1.69 24.06 0.57
N GLY A 145 1.00 22.94 0.80
CA GLY A 145 -0.41 22.92 1.17
C GLY A 145 -1.39 23.11 0.00
N ARG A 146 -0.90 23.19 -1.25
CA ARG A 146 -1.70 23.33 -2.48
C ARG A 146 -2.18 21.95 -2.95
N ILE A 147 -2.97 21.27 -2.11
CA ILE A 147 -3.34 19.86 -2.25
C ILE A 147 -4.05 19.58 -3.59
N LEU A 148 -5.03 20.42 -3.98
CA LEU A 148 -5.80 20.20 -5.21
C LEU A 148 -4.90 20.23 -6.44
N GLU A 149 -3.97 21.17 -6.49
CA GLU A 149 -3.06 21.35 -7.62
C GLU A 149 -2.05 20.20 -7.71
N SER A 150 -1.54 19.75 -6.56
CA SER A 150 -0.72 18.54 -6.49
C SER A 150 -1.45 17.31 -7.05
N ILE A 151 -2.74 17.15 -6.74
CA ILE A 151 -3.55 16.04 -7.28
C ILE A 151 -3.76 16.18 -8.78
N ILE A 152 -4.01 17.39 -9.28
CA ILE A 152 -4.14 17.66 -10.72
C ILE A 152 -2.84 17.29 -11.43
N GLU A 153 -1.70 17.74 -10.91
CA GLU A 153 -0.39 17.47 -11.50
C GLU A 153 -0.05 15.97 -11.49
N THR A 154 -0.31 15.30 -10.37
CA THR A 154 -0.20 13.84 -10.25
C THR A 154 -1.09 13.11 -11.26
N THR A 155 -2.29 13.62 -11.50
CA THR A 155 -3.27 13.01 -12.41
C THR A 155 -2.81 13.11 -13.86
N LYS A 156 -2.18 14.23 -14.26
CA LYS A 156 -1.55 14.35 -15.60
C LYS A 156 -0.53 13.25 -15.84
N VAL A 157 0.36 13.02 -14.87
CA VAL A 157 1.38 11.96 -14.96
C VAL A 157 0.72 10.60 -15.12
N TYR A 158 -0.27 10.28 -14.28
CA TYR A 158 -0.97 9.01 -14.35
C TYR A 158 -1.69 8.83 -15.70
N ASP A 159 -2.53 9.78 -16.12
CA ASP A 159 -3.36 9.63 -17.31
C ASP A 159 -2.49 9.56 -18.58
N SER A 160 -1.45 10.39 -18.64
CA SER A 160 -0.49 10.36 -19.74
C SER A 160 0.30 9.05 -19.78
N SER A 161 0.77 8.54 -18.62
CA SER A 161 1.48 7.27 -18.55
C SER A 161 0.60 6.08 -18.97
N VAL A 162 -0.66 6.03 -18.52
CA VAL A 162 -1.61 4.96 -18.93
C VAL A 162 -1.81 4.96 -20.45
N ALA A 163 -1.91 6.13 -21.06
CA ALA A 163 -2.08 6.27 -22.50
C ALA A 163 -0.86 5.78 -23.31
N LYS A 164 0.35 5.79 -22.72
CA LYS A 164 1.56 5.25 -23.35
C LYS A 164 1.68 3.74 -23.19
N ILE A 165 1.29 3.20 -22.05
CA ILE A 165 1.33 1.74 -21.78
C ILE A 165 0.28 0.99 -22.60
N SER A 166 -0.89 1.59 -22.85
CA SER A 166 -2.02 0.91 -23.52
C SER A 166 -1.92 0.91 -25.06
N ARG A 167 -0.79 1.33 -25.63
CA ARG A 167 -0.53 1.36 -27.09
C ARG A 167 0.26 0.15 -27.59
N GLU A 168 0.56 -0.81 -26.72
CA GLU A 168 1.02 -2.16 -27.06
C GLU A 168 -0.16 -3.15 -27.02
#